data_AF-A0A9P7FZN0-F1
#
_entry.id   AF-A0A9P7FZN0-F1
#
_cell.length_a   1.000
_cell.length_b   1.000
_cell.length_c   1.000
_cell.angle_alpha   90.00
_cell.angle_beta   90.00
_cell.angle_gamma   90.00
#
_symmetry.space_group_name_H-M   'P 1'
#
loop_
_entity.id
_entity.type
_entity.pdbx_description
1 polymer ?
#
loop_
_entity_poly.entity_id
_entity_poly.type
_entity_poly.pdbx_seq_one_letter_code
_entity_poly.pdbx_strand_id
1 'polypeptide(L)'
;MYDTTGTLYSMAKFAGLRDPVTLDFENSTIAYCVDAFAISMGALMGTSPVTSFVESATGISEGGKTGLTGMTTGLAFFVSVFFAPIFSSIPGWATGGALVIVGSMMIRNAREINWDYIGDAVPAFLTLIIIPLTYNIAYGVIAGIISYMLINGIALALRKVSNGCVVPPNYYEASEEWVIPPGSMMPPWA
;
A
#
# COMPACT_ATOMS: atom_id res chain seq x y z
N MET A 1 -0.92 3.60 9.74
CA MET A 1 -2.16 4.23 9.24
C MET A 1 -2.10 4.41 7.73
N TYR A 2 -1.29 5.32 7.17
CA TYR A 2 -1.20 5.46 5.69
C TYR A 2 -0.77 4.18 4.96
N ASP A 3 0.20 3.46 5.51
CA ASP A 3 0.66 2.17 4.98
C ASP A 3 -0.47 1.12 4.95
N THR A 4 -1.14 0.92 6.10
CA THR A 4 -2.34 0.07 6.21
C THR A 4 -3.41 0.43 5.19
N THR A 5 -3.74 1.72 5.03
CA THR A 5 -4.78 2.14 4.10
C THR A 5 -4.40 1.76 2.67
N GLY A 6 -3.15 1.99 2.28
CA GLY A 6 -2.64 1.58 0.96
C GLY A 6 -2.70 0.07 0.76
N THR A 7 -2.15 -0.71 1.69
CA THR A 7 -2.11 -2.17 1.57
C THR A 7 -3.51 -2.80 1.59
N LEU A 8 -4.38 -2.39 2.52
CA LEU A 8 -5.74 -2.91 2.61
C LEU A 8 -6.58 -2.56 1.38
N TYR A 9 -6.41 -1.34 0.86
CA TYR A 9 -7.05 -0.92 -0.38
C TYR A 9 -6.59 -1.75 -1.58
N SER A 10 -5.27 -1.96 -1.73
CA SER A 10 -4.73 -2.85 -2.77
C SER A 10 -5.25 -4.28 -2.64
N MET A 11 -5.37 -4.80 -1.42
CA MET A 11 -5.90 -6.14 -1.16
C MET A 11 -7.38 -6.27 -1.56
N ALA A 12 -8.20 -5.25 -1.27
CA ALA A 12 -9.60 -5.21 -1.69
C ALA A 12 -9.74 -5.18 -3.23
N LYS A 13 -8.84 -4.46 -3.92
CA LYS A 13 -8.72 -4.46 -5.39
C LYS A 13 -8.41 -5.87 -5.92
N PHE A 14 -7.43 -6.58 -5.35
CA PHE A 14 -7.09 -7.94 -5.77
C PHE A 14 -8.18 -8.98 -5.44
N ALA A 15 -8.95 -8.78 -4.36
CA ALA A 15 -10.07 -9.64 -4.01
C ALA A 15 -11.26 -9.51 -4.98
N GLY A 16 -11.35 -8.41 -5.72
CA GLY A 16 -12.52 -8.05 -6.54
C GLY A 16 -13.70 -7.58 -5.69
N LEU A 17 -13.45 -7.12 -4.47
CA LEU A 17 -14.46 -6.64 -3.51
C LEU A 17 -14.67 -5.13 -3.59
N ARG A 18 -14.04 -4.46 -4.55
CA ARG A 18 -14.18 -3.03 -4.78
C ARG A 18 -15.50 -2.76 -5.49
N ASP A 19 -16.35 -1.93 -4.89
CA ASP A 19 -17.53 -1.41 -5.55
C ASP A 19 -17.10 -0.44 -6.68
N PRO A 20 -17.56 -0.63 -7.93
CA PRO A 20 -17.18 0.20 -9.06
C PRO A 20 -17.69 1.65 -8.98
N VAL A 21 -18.66 1.96 -8.11
CA VAL A 21 -19.29 3.28 -8.00
C VAL A 21 -18.75 4.06 -6.82
N THR A 22 -18.64 3.44 -5.64
CA THR A 22 -18.15 4.11 -4.42
C THR A 22 -16.63 4.02 -4.26
N LEU A 23 -15.94 3.20 -5.07
CA LEU A 23 -14.51 2.92 -4.96
C LEU A 23 -14.08 2.40 -3.57
N ASP A 24 -15.04 2.01 -2.73
CA ASP A 24 -14.85 1.46 -1.39
C ASP A 24 -15.23 -0.03 -1.37
N PHE A 25 -14.91 -0.72 -0.28
CA PHE A 25 -15.25 -2.12 -0.06
C PHE A 25 -16.22 -2.26 1.11
N GLU A 26 -17.07 -3.29 1.04
CA GLU A 26 -18.08 -3.53 2.07
C GLU A 26 -17.44 -3.68 3.46
N ASN A 27 -17.97 -2.95 4.45
CA ASN A 27 -17.45 -2.90 5.82
C ASN A 27 -16.01 -2.36 5.97
N SER A 28 -15.57 -1.43 5.11
CA SER A 28 -14.27 -0.77 5.19
C SER A 28 -13.95 -0.20 6.57
N THR A 29 -14.90 0.50 7.21
CA THR A 29 -14.76 1.02 8.58
C THR A 29 -14.44 -0.07 9.59
N ILE A 30 -15.10 -1.23 9.51
CA ILE A 30 -14.87 -2.34 10.44
C ILE A 30 -13.47 -2.93 10.18
N ALA A 31 -13.06 -3.07 8.93
CA ALA A 31 -11.73 -3.59 8.59
C ALA A 31 -10.62 -2.68 9.13
N TYR A 32 -10.74 -1.36 8.99
CA TYR A 32 -9.80 -0.40 9.58
C TYR A 32 -9.80 -0.43 11.11
N CYS A 33 -10.96 -0.58 11.75
CA CYS A 33 -11.04 -0.72 13.21
C CYS A 33 -10.34 -1.99 13.71
N VAL A 34 -10.51 -3.12 13.00
CA VAL A 34 -9.84 -4.39 13.34
C VAL A 34 -8.32 -4.28 13.18
N ASP A 35 -7.82 -3.64 12.12
CA ASP A 35 -6.38 -3.41 11.95
C ASP A 35 -5.81 -2.50 13.04
N ALA A 36 -6.48 -1.38 13.34
CA ALA A 36 -6.06 -0.48 14.42
C ALA A 36 -6.03 -1.19 15.78
N PHE A 37 -7.00 -2.08 16.04
CA PHE A 37 -7.00 -2.92 17.23
C PHE A 37 -5.83 -3.92 17.24
N ALA A 38 -5.55 -4.58 16.11
CA ALA A 38 -4.43 -5.51 15.98
C ALA A 38 -3.07 -4.81 16.19
N ILE A 39 -2.88 -3.60 15.63
CA ILE A 39 -1.68 -2.78 15.85
C ILE A 39 -1.56 -2.42 17.34
N SER A 40 -2.65 -1.99 17.97
CA SER A 40 -2.64 -1.60 19.38
C SER A 40 -2.29 -2.79 20.28
N MET A 41 -2.87 -3.97 20.01
CA MET A 41 -2.53 -5.20 20.71
C MET A 41 -1.08 -5.64 20.48
N GLY A 42 -0.57 -5.55 19.26
CA GLY A 42 0.83 -5.86 18.94
C GLY A 42 1.81 -4.92 19.66
N ALA A 43 1.50 -3.63 19.68
CA ALA A 43 2.29 -2.62 20.40
C ALA A 43 2.29 -2.87 21.92
N LEU A 44 1.13 -3.26 22.50
CA LEU A 44 1.04 -3.64 23.92
C LEU A 44 1.86 -4.89 24.24
N MET A 45 1.98 -5.83 23.30
CA MET A 45 2.83 -7.01 23.42
C MET A 45 4.31 -6.74 23.11
N GLY A 46 4.69 -5.48 22.80
CA GLY A 46 6.06 -5.07 22.50
C GLY A 46 6.56 -5.49 21.11
N THR A 47 5.67 -5.86 20.19
CA THR A 47 6.03 -6.23 18.82
C THR A 47 5.96 -5.03 17.90
N SER A 48 6.56 -5.15 16.71
CA SER A 48 6.33 -4.16 15.65
C SER A 48 4.85 -4.16 15.23
N PRO A 49 4.33 -3.05 14.67
CA PRO A 49 2.96 -2.96 14.19
C PRO A 49 2.64 -4.11 13.22
N VAL A 50 1.55 -4.84 13.48
CA VAL A 50 1.05 -5.89 12.60
C VAL A 50 0.17 -5.21 11.54
N THR A 51 0.37 -5.54 10.27
CA THR A 51 -0.41 -4.96 9.15
C THR A 51 -0.72 -6.02 8.11
N SER A 52 -1.66 -5.73 7.21
CA SER A 52 -1.96 -6.57 6.05
C SER A 52 -0.79 -6.58 5.07
N PHE A 53 -0.32 -7.79 4.72
CA PHE A 53 0.81 -7.96 3.81
C PHE A 53 0.34 -8.06 2.36
N VAL A 54 0.98 -7.29 1.48
CA VAL A 54 0.69 -7.30 0.04
C VAL A 54 0.94 -8.66 -0.61
N GLU A 55 1.83 -9.48 -0.04
CA GLU A 55 2.08 -10.84 -0.49
C GLU A 55 0.87 -11.76 -0.33
N SER A 56 -0.03 -11.47 0.61
CA SER A 56 -1.26 -12.24 0.77
C SER A 56 -2.24 -12.01 -0.40
N ALA A 57 -2.03 -10.97 -1.22
CA ALA A 57 -2.84 -10.70 -2.41
C ALA A 57 -2.81 -11.84 -3.42
N THR A 58 -1.67 -12.52 -3.57
CA THR A 58 -1.52 -13.65 -4.48
C THR A 58 -2.36 -14.83 -3.99
N GLY A 59 -2.35 -15.10 -2.68
CA GLY A 59 -3.19 -16.13 -2.05
C GLY A 59 -4.69 -15.84 -2.17
N ILE A 60 -5.10 -14.56 -2.13
CA ILE A 60 -6.49 -14.15 -2.38
C ILE A 60 -6.85 -14.37 -3.86
N SER A 61 -5.93 -14.04 -4.77
CA SER A 61 -6.11 -14.20 -6.22
C SER A 61 -6.23 -15.67 -6.64
N GLU A 62 -5.55 -16.58 -5.92
CA GLU A 62 -5.64 -18.04 -6.12
C GLU A 62 -6.92 -18.67 -5.52
N GLY A 63 -7.78 -17.88 -4.86
CA GLY A 63 -9.07 -18.33 -4.34
C GLY A 63 -9.24 -18.25 -2.83
N GLY A 64 -8.24 -17.75 -2.09
CA GLY A 64 -8.26 -17.57 -0.63
C GLY A 64 -9.13 -16.42 -0.14
N LYS A 65 -10.34 -16.23 -0.68
CA LYS A 65 -11.21 -15.07 -0.41
C LYS A 65 -12.12 -15.22 0.82
N THR A 66 -12.24 -16.43 1.36
CA THR A 66 -13.21 -16.77 2.42
C THR A 66 -12.72 -16.49 3.84
N GLY A 67 -11.49 -15.97 4.01
CA GLY A 67 -10.88 -15.71 5.32
C GLY A 67 -10.43 -16.96 6.09
N LEU A 68 -10.92 -18.16 5.73
CA LEU A 68 -10.46 -19.43 6.30
C LEU A 68 -8.96 -19.64 6.10
N THR A 69 -8.42 -19.26 4.94
CA THR A 69 -6.97 -19.32 4.67
C THR A 69 -6.17 -18.49 5.68
N GLY A 70 -6.65 -17.29 6.01
CA GLY A 70 -6.06 -16.42 7.03
C GLY A 70 -6.13 -17.04 8.43
N MET A 71 -7.29 -17.57 8.83
CA MET A 71 -7.44 -18.25 10.14
C MET A 71 -6.54 -19.48 10.26
N THR A 72 -6.46 -20.30 9.21
CA THR A 72 -5.64 -21.51 9.20
C THR A 72 -4.15 -21.15 9.28
N THR A 73 -3.73 -20.11 8.55
CA THR A 73 -2.35 -19.59 8.60
C THR A 73 -2.03 -19.03 9.99
N GLY A 74 -2.93 -18.25 10.59
CA GLY A 74 -2.76 -17.73 11.95
C GLY A 74 -2.65 -18.83 13.00
N LEU A 75 -3.47 -19.89 12.90
CA LEU A 75 -3.38 -21.05 13.79
C LEU A 75 -2.07 -21.82 13.59
N ALA A 76 -1.63 -22.01 12.35
CA ALA A 76 -0.34 -22.64 12.05
C ALA A 76 0.84 -21.83 12.63
N PHE A 77 0.80 -20.49 12.54
CA PHE A 77 1.78 -19.62 13.19
C PHE A 77 1.70 -19.66 14.71
N PHE A 78 0.50 -19.76 15.29
CA PHE A 78 0.35 -19.93 16.74
C PHE A 78 0.97 -21.24 17.23
N VAL A 79 0.77 -22.34 16.49
CA VAL A 79 1.41 -23.63 16.77
C VAL A 79 2.93 -23.54 16.58
N SER A 80 3.41 -22.79 15.57
CA SER A 80 4.85 -22.65 15.31
C SER A 80 5.62 -21.94 16.42
N VAL A 81 4.96 -21.09 17.24
CA VAL A 81 5.57 -20.45 18.43
C VAL A 81 6.11 -21.49 19.42
N PHE A 82 5.45 -22.64 19.59
CA PHE A 82 5.95 -23.71 20.46
C PHE A 82 7.20 -24.40 19.91
N PHE A 83 7.40 -24.33 18.58
CA PHE A 83 8.59 -24.82 17.88
C PHE A 83 9.62 -23.71 17.61
N ALA A 84 9.38 -22.47 18.07
CA ALA A 84 10.32 -21.35 17.95
C ALA A 84 11.78 -21.67 18.34
N PRO A 85 12.08 -22.43 19.42
CA PRO A 85 13.45 -22.77 19.76
C PRO A 85 14.17 -23.66 18.72
N ILE A 86 13.42 -24.41 17.90
CA ILE A 86 13.98 -25.20 16.80
C ILE A 86 14.31 -24.29 15.60
N PHE A 87 13.46 -23.30 15.33
CA PHE A 87 13.69 -22.32 14.26
C PHE A 87 14.84 -21.36 14.55
N SER A 88 15.13 -21.03 15.83
CA SER A 88 16.28 -20.17 16.18
C SER A 88 17.64 -20.85 15.94
N SER A 89 17.66 -22.17 15.73
CA SER A 89 18.86 -22.92 15.34
C SER A 89 19.14 -22.88 13.84
N ILE A 90 18.24 -22.31 13.03
CA ILE A 90 18.43 -22.18 11.58
C ILE A 90 19.44 -21.06 11.31
N PRO A 91 20.50 -21.33 10.54
CA PRO A 91 21.50 -20.32 10.24
C PRO A 91 20.90 -19.17 9.42
N GLY A 92 21.24 -17.92 9.76
CA GLY A 92 20.70 -16.71 9.11
C GLY A 92 21.03 -16.55 7.62
N TRP A 93 21.95 -17.34 7.08
CA TRP A 93 22.22 -17.39 5.63
C TRP A 93 21.15 -18.13 4.85
N ALA A 94 20.36 -18.99 5.51
CA ALA A 94 19.24 -19.70 4.88
C ALA A 94 18.03 -18.78 4.59
N THR A 95 17.83 -17.73 5.38
CA THR A 95 16.70 -16.80 5.21
C THR A 95 16.92 -15.77 4.10
N GLY A 96 18.18 -15.53 3.71
CA GLY A 96 18.52 -14.57 2.65
C GLY A 96 17.88 -14.91 1.29
N GLY A 97 17.89 -16.20 0.90
CA GLY A 97 17.27 -16.63 -0.36
C GLY A 97 15.76 -16.38 -0.40
N ALA A 98 15.06 -16.61 0.72
CA ALA A 98 13.63 -16.33 0.83
C ALA A 98 13.34 -14.83 0.70
N LEU A 99 14.14 -13.97 1.34
CA LEU A 99 13.99 -12.51 1.25
C LEU A 99 14.17 -11.97 -0.18
N VAL A 100 15.08 -12.55 -0.96
CA VAL A 100 15.28 -12.16 -2.37
C VAL A 100 14.06 -12.51 -3.21
N ILE A 101 13.50 -13.71 -3.04
CA ILE A 101 12.29 -14.14 -3.75
C ILE A 101 11.11 -13.25 -3.38
N VAL A 102 10.91 -13.02 -2.08
CA VAL A 102 9.85 -12.14 -1.56
C VAL A 102 9.99 -10.72 -2.13
N GLY A 103 11.18 -10.12 -2.07
CA GLY A 103 11.44 -8.80 -2.65
C GLY A 103 11.14 -8.75 -4.16
N SER A 104 11.46 -9.82 -4.91
CA SER A 104 11.14 -9.93 -6.33
C SER A 104 9.64 -10.03 -6.62
N MET A 105 8.85 -10.57 -5.68
CA MET A 105 7.40 -10.59 -5.78
C MET A 105 6.80 -9.22 -5.46
N MET A 106 7.33 -8.52 -4.44
CA MET A 106 6.84 -7.20 -4.04
C MET A 106 7.05 -6.13 -5.13
N ILE A 107 8.13 -6.21 -5.90
CA ILE A 107 8.39 -5.24 -6.99
C ILE A 107 7.39 -5.34 -8.14
N ARG A 108 6.61 -6.43 -8.23
CA ARG A 108 5.53 -6.57 -9.21
C ARG A 108 4.48 -5.46 -9.05
N ASN A 109 4.22 -4.99 -7.83
CA ASN A 109 3.29 -3.89 -7.57
C ASN A 109 3.77 -2.56 -8.20
N ALA A 110 5.07 -2.38 -8.42
CA ALA A 110 5.59 -1.21 -9.11
C ALA A 110 5.11 -1.11 -10.57
N ARG A 111 4.61 -2.20 -11.17
CA ARG A 111 3.98 -2.16 -12.49
C ARG A 111 2.57 -1.56 -12.49
N GLU A 112 1.88 -1.53 -11.35
CA GLU A 112 0.55 -0.92 -11.26
C GLU A 112 0.62 0.61 -11.17
N ILE A 113 1.81 1.16 -10.97
CA ILE A 113 2.04 2.60 -10.96
C ILE A 113 1.83 3.15 -12.37
N ASN A 114 1.14 4.27 -12.47
CA ASN A 114 0.93 4.97 -13.72
C ASN A 114 2.23 5.67 -14.17
N TRP A 115 3.02 4.98 -14.99
CA TRP A 115 4.29 5.48 -15.51
C TRP A 115 4.13 6.48 -16.66
N ASP A 116 2.94 6.56 -17.26
CA ASP A 116 2.66 7.44 -18.39
C ASP A 116 2.46 8.90 -17.94
N TYR A 117 2.11 9.11 -16.67
CA TYR A 117 2.00 10.44 -16.07
C TYR A 117 3.23 10.80 -15.24
N ILE A 118 3.98 11.82 -15.69
CA ILE A 118 5.21 12.30 -15.04
C ILE A 118 4.97 12.71 -13.57
N GLY A 119 3.77 13.22 -13.25
CA GLY A 119 3.42 13.63 -11.90
C GLY A 119 3.36 12.48 -10.89
N ASP A 120 3.17 11.25 -11.35
CA ASP A 120 3.11 10.05 -10.49
C ASP A 120 4.38 9.20 -10.64
N ALA A 121 4.92 9.11 -11.86
CA ALA A 121 6.17 8.41 -12.17
C ALA A 121 7.38 8.98 -11.41
N VAL A 122 7.53 10.31 -11.35
CA VAL A 122 8.70 10.94 -10.71
C VAL A 122 8.70 10.71 -9.18
N PRO A 123 7.61 10.96 -8.44
CA PRO A 123 7.54 10.63 -7.01
C PRO A 123 7.75 9.13 -6.72
N ALA A 124 7.16 8.24 -7.53
CA ALA A 124 7.33 6.81 -7.38
C ALA A 124 8.80 6.37 -7.54
N PHE A 125 9.47 6.86 -8.59
CA PHE A 125 10.88 6.59 -8.84
C PHE A 125 11.78 7.12 -7.73
N LEU A 126 11.52 8.35 -7.26
CA LEU A 126 12.28 8.96 -6.17
C LEU A 126 12.16 8.14 -4.87
N THR A 127 10.95 7.67 -4.57
CA THR A 127 10.69 6.81 -3.40
C THR A 127 11.48 5.51 -3.47
N LEU A 128 11.47 4.84 -4.63
CA LEU A 128 12.18 3.57 -4.84
C LEU A 128 13.69 3.67 -4.63
N ILE A 129 14.30 4.82 -4.97
CA ILE A 129 15.75 5.03 -4.82
C ILE A 129 16.12 5.52 -3.42
N ILE A 130 15.33 6.41 -2.81
CA ILE A 130 15.70 7.02 -1.53
C ILE A 130 15.61 6.00 -0.38
N ILE A 131 14.69 5.04 -0.43
CA ILE A 131 14.55 3.99 0.60
C ILE A 131 15.88 3.22 0.81
N PRO A 132 16.47 2.56 -0.22
CA PRO A 132 17.72 1.84 -0.05
C PRO A 132 18.90 2.77 0.23
N LEU A 133 18.91 3.98 -0.33
CA LEU A 133 20.01 4.94 -0.14
C LEU A 133 20.08 5.46 1.31
N THR A 134 18.92 5.64 1.95
CA THR A 134 18.83 6.18 3.31
C THR A 134 18.83 5.09 4.38
N TYR A 135 18.80 3.81 3.97
CA TYR A 135 18.57 2.65 4.85
C TYR A 135 17.38 2.81 5.79
N ASN A 136 16.41 3.64 5.39
CA ASN A 136 15.28 4.03 6.21
C ASN A 136 14.05 4.27 5.33
N ILE A 137 13.06 3.41 5.53
CA ILE A 137 11.81 3.41 4.77
C ILE A 137 11.04 4.71 5.00
N ALA A 138 11.04 5.23 6.24
CA ALA A 138 10.28 6.44 6.59
C ALA A 138 10.78 7.66 5.81
N TYR A 139 12.10 7.87 5.75
CA TYR A 139 12.66 8.99 4.99
C TYR A 139 12.39 8.87 3.49
N GLY A 140 12.46 7.65 2.93
CA GLY A 140 12.13 7.42 1.52
C GLY A 140 10.68 7.73 1.17
N VAL A 141 9.73 7.28 1.99
CA VAL A 141 8.31 7.56 1.81
C VAL A 141 8.00 9.05 1.96
N ILE A 142 8.59 9.72 2.97
CA ILE A 142 8.40 11.17 3.17
C ILE A 142 8.89 11.96 1.95
N ALA A 143 10.08 11.62 1.42
CA ALA A 143 10.62 12.29 0.25
C ALA A 143 9.73 12.09 -0.99
N GLY A 144 9.17 10.88 -1.16
CA GLY A 144 8.18 10.57 -2.19
C GLY A 144 6.93 11.44 -2.11
N ILE A 145 6.32 11.52 -0.92
CA ILE A 145 5.10 12.31 -0.68
C ILE A 145 5.36 13.80 -0.92
N ILE A 146 6.49 14.34 -0.46
CA ILE A 146 6.86 15.74 -0.69
C ILE A 146 7.05 16.02 -2.18
N SER A 147 7.72 15.11 -2.90
CA SER A 147 7.90 15.23 -4.34
C SER A 147 6.56 15.22 -5.08
N TYR A 148 5.64 14.34 -4.68
CA TYR A 148 4.29 14.29 -5.24
C TYR A 148 3.53 15.61 -4.99
N MET A 149 3.57 16.10 -3.75
CA MET A 149 2.89 17.35 -3.37
C MET A 149 3.46 18.56 -4.11
N LEU A 150 4.78 18.63 -4.32
CA LEU A 150 5.39 19.71 -5.08
C LEU A 150 5.01 19.64 -6.56
N ILE A 151 5.13 18.48 -7.20
CA ILE A 151 4.88 18.35 -8.64
C ILE A 151 3.41 18.55 -8.96
N ASN A 152 2.51 17.82 -8.30
CA ASN A 152 1.07 17.94 -8.54
C ASN A 152 0.50 19.24 -7.96
N GLY A 153 0.99 19.71 -6.81
CA GLY A 153 0.56 20.99 -6.22
C GLY A 153 0.95 22.20 -7.05
N ILE A 154 2.17 22.23 -7.61
CA ILE A 154 2.59 23.30 -8.54
C ILE A 154 1.80 23.23 -9.84
N ALA A 155 1.57 22.03 -10.40
CA ALA A 155 0.76 21.86 -11.59
C ALA A 155 -0.68 22.37 -11.40
N LEU A 156 -1.31 22.05 -10.25
CA LEU A 156 -2.65 22.55 -9.90
C LEU A 156 -2.67 24.07 -9.68
N ALA A 157 -1.67 24.63 -9.02
CA ALA A 157 -1.56 26.07 -8.79
C ALA A 157 -1.39 26.84 -10.11
N LEU A 158 -0.53 26.35 -11.01
CA LEU A 158 -0.34 26.92 -12.34
C LEU A 158 -1.62 26.86 -13.17
N ARG A 159 -2.37 25.75 -13.12
CA ARG A 159 -3.66 25.62 -13.79
C ARG A 159 -4.68 26.64 -13.28
N LYS A 160 -4.77 26.80 -11.95
CA LYS A 160 -5.70 27.73 -11.28
C LYS A 160 -5.38 29.19 -11.59
N VAL A 161 -4.10 29.54 -11.66
CA VAL A 161 -3.64 30.89 -12.02
C VAL A 161 -3.79 31.15 -13.53
N SER A 162 -3.60 30.11 -14.36
CA SER A 162 -3.67 30.21 -15.82
C SER A 162 -5.09 30.07 -16.41
N ASN A 163 -6.13 29.95 -15.59
CA ASN A 163 -7.52 29.74 -16.05
C ASN A 163 -7.68 28.59 -17.08
N GLY A 164 -6.85 27.53 -16.95
CA GLY A 164 -6.87 26.37 -17.84
C GLY A 164 -6.08 26.48 -19.16
N CYS A 165 -5.34 27.57 -19.41
CA CYS A 165 -4.51 27.70 -20.62
C CYS A 165 -3.24 26.84 -20.60
N VAL A 166 -2.64 26.60 -19.43
CA VAL A 166 -1.43 25.78 -19.29
C VAL A 166 -1.81 24.50 -18.55
N VAL A 167 -1.83 23.39 -19.30
CA VAL A 167 -2.06 22.05 -18.78
C VAL A 167 -0.80 21.23 -19.08
N PRO A 168 -0.27 20.44 -18.12
CA PRO A 168 0.85 19.55 -18.40
C PRO A 168 0.52 18.61 -19.56
N PRO A 169 1.50 18.25 -20.42
CA PRO A 169 1.29 17.25 -21.47
C PRO A 169 0.70 15.95 -20.89
N ASN A 170 -0.30 15.37 -21.55
CA ASN A 170 -1.02 14.14 -21.16
C ASN A 170 -1.88 14.17 -19.87
N TYR A 171 -2.17 15.34 -19.28
CA TYR A 171 -3.02 15.42 -18.09
C TYR A 171 -4.40 14.79 -18.27
N TYR A 172 -5.10 15.02 -19.39
CA TYR A 172 -6.47 14.51 -19.60
C TYR A 172 -6.53 13.03 -20.03
N GLU A 173 -5.43 12.46 -20.53
CA GLU A 173 -5.38 11.08 -21.04
C GLU A 173 -4.76 10.11 -20.03
N ALA A 174 -3.85 10.59 -19.18
CA ALA A 174 -3.04 9.76 -18.29
C ALA A 174 -3.18 10.10 -16.79
N SER A 175 -3.82 11.20 -16.36
CA SER A 175 -4.04 11.37 -14.91
C SER A 175 -5.19 10.47 -14.46
N GLU A 176 -5.00 9.66 -13.40
CA GLU A 176 -6.13 9.08 -12.70
C GLU A 176 -6.97 10.24 -12.15
N GLU A 177 -8.15 10.44 -12.72
CA GLU A 177 -9.04 11.53 -12.30
C GLU A 177 -9.40 11.30 -10.83
N TRP A 178 -9.16 12.29 -9.98
CA TRP A 178 -9.46 12.20 -8.56
C TRP A 178 -10.99 12.20 -8.39
N VAL A 179 -11.61 11.02 -8.50
CA VAL A 179 -13.06 10.86 -8.39
C VAL A 179 -13.43 10.89 -6.92
N ILE A 180 -14.18 11.91 -6.52
CA ILE A 180 -14.75 11.99 -5.18
C ILE A 180 -15.83 10.90 -5.09
N PRO A 181 -15.70 9.92 -4.17
CA PRO A 181 -16.71 8.90 -3.98
C PRO A 181 -18.08 9.54 -3.73
N PRO A 182 -19.16 9.12 -4.42
CA PRO A 182 -20.50 9.61 -4.12
C PRO A 182 -20.85 9.26 -2.67
N GLY A 183 -20.84 10.27 -1.79
CA GLY A 183 -21.06 10.13 -0.34
C GLY A 183 -19.95 10.69 0.56
N SER A 184 -18.83 11.19 0.01
CA SER A 184 -17.79 11.83 0.85
C SER A 184 -18.24 13.22 1.35
N MET A 185 -17.93 13.54 2.61
CA MET A 185 -18.19 14.87 3.20
C MET A 185 -17.18 15.95 2.73
N MET A 186 -16.25 15.61 1.83
CA MET A 186 -15.23 16.54 1.36
C MET A 186 -15.81 17.40 0.23
N PRO A 187 -15.60 18.73 0.29
CA PRO A 187 -16.12 19.61 -0.73
C PRO A 187 -15.41 19.37 -2.07
N PRO A 188 -16.09 19.61 -3.21
CA PRO A 188 -15.60 19.28 -4.56
C PRO A 188 -14.37 20.07 -5.06
N TRP A 189 -13.68 20.77 -4.16
CA TRP A 189 -12.48 21.58 -4.42
C TRP A 189 -11.29 21.22 -3.51
N ALA A 190 -11.44 20.22 -2.64
CA ALA A 190 -10.36 19.65 -1.83
C ALA A 190 -9.71 18.48 -2.58
#